data_AF-A0A3R8TH25-F1
#
_entry.id   AF-A0A3R8TH25-F1
#
_cell.length_a   1.000
_cell.length_b   1.000
_cell.length_c   1.000
_cell.angle_alpha   90.00
_cell.angle_beta   90.00
_cell.angle_gamma   90.00
#
_symmetry.space_group_name_H-M   'P 1'
#
loop_
_entity.id
_entity.type
_entity.pdbx_description
1 polymer ?
#
loop_
_entity_poly.entity_id
_entity_poly.type
_entity_poly.pdbx_seq_one_letter_code
_entity_poly.pdbx_strand_id
1 'polypeptide(L)'
;MILLDLINCTGDISSPLLEDMCQYMSSEITRILKAHKLPDEWVKSISAKFSFNQEYQEKYHYWRSELGKPYLVQVEIETNLGYVNKATQGGNVQPHDPLKEQRRAGF
;
A
#
# COMPACT_ATOMS: atom_id res chain seq x y z
N MET A 1 3.87 8.35 8.50
CA MET A 1 3.10 8.33 7.24
C MET A 1 4.12 8.27 6.13
N ILE A 2 3.90 7.44 5.12
CA ILE A 2 4.78 7.29 3.97
C ILE A 2 3.92 7.50 2.73
N LEU A 3 4.39 8.28 1.77
CA LEU A 3 3.71 8.57 0.52
C LEU A 3 4.57 8.10 -0.64
N LEU A 4 3.96 7.34 -1.55
CA LEU A 4 4.56 6.88 -2.79
C LEU A 4 3.85 7.52 -3.99
N ASP A 5 4.64 8.07 -4.91
CA ASP A 5 4.22 8.39 -6.26
C ASP A 5 4.49 7.19 -7.16
N LEU A 6 3.42 6.54 -7.60
CA LEU A 6 3.52 5.28 -8.37
C LEU A 6 3.77 5.53 -9.87
N ILE A 7 3.65 6.77 -10.35
CA ILE A 7 4.01 7.11 -11.73
C ILE A 7 5.51 7.31 -11.81
N ASN A 8 6.06 8.13 -10.91
CA ASN A 8 7.48 8.46 -10.92
C ASN A 8 8.34 7.45 -10.14
N CYS A 9 7.70 6.49 -9.47
CA CYS A 9 8.35 5.50 -8.62
C CYS A 9 9.19 6.12 -7.49
N THR A 10 8.70 7.21 -6.89
CA THR A 10 9.39 7.93 -5.81
C THR A 10 8.61 7.87 -4.50
N GLY A 11 9.30 8.07 -3.38
CA GLY A 11 8.71 8.12 -2.05
C GLY A 11 9.21 9.31 -1.23
N ASP A 12 8.49 9.64 -0.16
CA ASP A 12 8.90 10.68 0.80
C ASP A 12 10.07 10.27 1.71
N ILE A 13 10.47 8.99 1.67
CA ILE A 13 11.64 8.43 2.33
C ILE A 13 12.53 7.75 1.29
N SER A 14 13.84 8.03 1.29
CA SER A 14 14.79 7.34 0.43
C SER A 14 15.19 6.00 1.06
N SER A 15 14.74 4.90 0.45
CA SER A 15 15.08 3.53 0.84
C SER A 15 14.97 2.62 -0.40
N PRO A 16 15.98 1.80 -0.72
CA PRO A 16 15.90 0.87 -1.86
C PRO A 16 14.69 -0.07 -1.80
N LEU A 17 14.35 -0.54 -0.59
CA LEU A 17 13.15 -1.35 -0.36
C LEU A 17 11.86 -0.63 -0.75
N LEU A 18 11.81 0.69 -0.55
CA LEU A 18 10.63 1.48 -0.87
C LEU A 18 10.52 1.72 -2.38
N GLU A 19 11.65 1.88 -3.07
CA GLU A 19 11.73 1.93 -4.53
C GLU A 19 11.24 0.61 -5.15
N ASP A 20 11.70 -0.54 -4.64
CA ASP A 20 11.24 -1.86 -5.08
C ASP A 20 9.73 -2.03 -4.90
N MET A 21 9.20 -1.63 -3.74
CA MET A 21 7.76 -1.65 -3.47
C MET A 21 7.00 -0.74 -4.44
N CYS A 22 7.51 0.46 -4.70
CA CYS A 22 6.89 1.43 -5.58
C CYS A 22 6.83 0.90 -7.02
N GLN A 23 7.94 0.34 -7.53
CA GLN A 23 8.01 -0.29 -8.85
C GLN A 23 7.04 -1.46 -8.95
N TYR A 24 6.97 -2.33 -7.93
CA TYR A 24 6.04 -3.45 -7.91
C TYR A 24 4.59 -2.97 -7.99
N MET A 25 4.19 -2.02 -7.15
CA MET A 25 2.85 -1.45 -7.17
C MET A 25 2.50 -0.77 -8.50
N SER A 26 3.44 0.00 -9.05
CA SER A 26 3.30 0.63 -10.37
C SER A 26 3.03 -0.42 -11.44
N SER A 27 3.80 -1.50 -11.46
CA SER A 27 3.66 -2.59 -12.43
C SER A 27 2.29 -3.28 -12.36
N GLU A 28 1.76 -3.49 -11.15
CA GLU A 28 0.45 -4.08 -10.94
C GLU A 28 -0.67 -3.13 -11.39
N ILE A 29 -0.54 -1.82 -11.16
CA ILE A 29 -1.52 -0.85 -11.65
C ILE A 29 -1.50 -0.80 -13.18
N THR A 30 -0.33 -0.72 -13.81
CA THR A 30 -0.21 -0.80 -15.26
C THR A 30 -0.84 -2.08 -15.82
N ARG A 31 -0.65 -3.22 -15.14
CA ARG A 31 -1.27 -4.50 -15.53
C ARG A 31 -2.80 -4.42 -15.48
N ILE A 32 -3.37 -3.82 -14.43
CA ILE A 32 -4.81 -3.62 -14.28
C ILE A 32 -5.34 -2.68 -15.35
N LEU A 33 -4.72 -1.52 -15.57
CA LEU A 33 -5.13 -0.55 -16.60
C LEU A 33 -5.18 -1.21 -17.99
N LYS A 34 -4.14 -1.97 -18.35
CA LYS A 34 -4.08 -2.74 -19.60
C LYS A 34 -5.18 -3.79 -19.71
N ALA A 35 -5.44 -4.55 -18.62
CA ALA A 35 -6.50 -5.56 -18.60
C ALA A 35 -7.89 -4.94 -18.83
N HIS A 36 -8.11 -3.72 -18.35
CA HIS A 36 -9.34 -2.96 -18.55
C HIS A 36 -9.35 -2.10 -19.84
N LYS A 37 -8.29 -2.17 -20.66
CA LYS A 37 -8.11 -1.36 -21.88
C LYS A 37 -8.23 0.15 -21.62
N LEU A 38 -7.76 0.59 -20.45
CA LEU A 38 -7.72 2.00 -20.09
C LEU A 38 -6.44 2.65 -20.64
N PRO A 39 -6.52 3.77 -21.37
CA PRO A 39 -5.35 4.52 -21.82
C PRO A 39 -4.57 5.10 -20.64
N ASP A 40 -3.24 4.98 -20.68
CA ASP A 40 -2.36 5.51 -19.63
C ASP A 40 -2.49 7.05 -19.50
N GLU A 41 -2.73 7.74 -20.62
CA GLU A 41 -2.94 9.20 -20.70
C GLU A 41 -4.19 9.71 -19.95
N TRP A 42 -5.10 8.81 -19.57
CA TRP A 42 -6.25 9.17 -18.74
C TRP A 42 -5.87 9.33 -17.27
N VAL A 43 -4.72 8.80 -16.88
CA VAL A 43 -4.23 8.85 -15.51
C VAL A 43 -3.24 10.01 -15.37
N LYS A 44 -3.60 10.99 -14.54
CA LYS A 44 -2.77 12.16 -14.26
C LYS A 44 -1.80 11.89 -13.10
N SER A 45 -2.29 11.27 -12.03
CA SER A 45 -1.48 10.93 -10.88
C SER A 45 -1.98 9.65 -10.21
N ILE A 46 -1.04 8.90 -9.64
CA ILE A 46 -1.33 7.74 -8.81
C ILE A 46 -0.46 7.85 -7.57
N SER A 47 -1.09 7.83 -6.39
CA SER A 47 -0.35 7.80 -5.13
C SER A 47 -0.84 6.68 -4.21
N ALA A 48 0.09 6.13 -3.44
CA ALA A 48 -0.20 5.21 -2.35
C ALA A 48 0.32 5.78 -1.04
N LYS A 49 -0.58 5.96 -0.08
CA LYS A 49 -0.29 6.51 1.24
C LYS A 49 -0.41 5.43 2.29
N PHE A 50 0.69 5.16 2.98
CA PHE A 50 0.78 4.22 4.09
C PHE A 50 0.78 4.97 5.41
N SER A 51 -0.13 4.60 6.30
CA SER A 51 -0.29 5.20 7.62
C SER A 51 -0.25 4.10 8.66
N PHE A 52 0.77 4.12 9.52
CA PHE A 52 1.01 3.12 10.56
C PHE A 52 0.55 3.62 11.93
N ASN A 53 0.42 2.72 12.90
CA ASN A 53 0.00 3.01 14.27
C ASN A 53 -1.32 3.80 14.32
N GLN A 54 -2.27 3.45 13.45
CA GLN A 54 -3.57 4.12 13.38
C GLN A 54 -4.47 3.66 14.53
N GLU A 55 -5.47 4.49 14.86
CA GLU A 55 -6.57 4.06 15.73
C GLU A 55 -7.31 2.87 15.10
N TYR A 56 -7.82 1.99 15.97
CA TYR A 56 -8.57 0.83 15.51
C TYR A 56 -9.87 1.28 14.82
N GLN A 57 -10.12 0.75 13.61
CA GLN A 57 -11.33 0.94 12.85
C GLN A 57 -11.82 -0.45 12.47
N GLU A 58 -12.97 -0.84 13.00
CA GLU A 58 -13.52 -2.21 12.84
C GLU A 58 -13.57 -2.64 11.36
N LYS A 59 -14.04 -1.75 10.48
CA LYS A 59 -14.11 -1.99 9.04
C LYS A 59 -12.79 -2.47 8.41
N TYR A 60 -11.63 -2.04 8.92
CA TYR A 60 -10.33 -2.33 8.32
C TYR A 60 -9.46 -3.29 9.14
N HIS A 61 -9.72 -3.42 10.45
CA HIS A 61 -8.83 -4.11 11.38
C HIS A 61 -9.49 -5.28 12.14
N TYR A 62 -10.80 -5.48 11.95
CA TYR A 62 -11.50 -6.58 12.60
C TYR A 62 -10.88 -7.94 12.26
N TRP A 63 -10.85 -8.85 13.25
CA TRP A 63 -10.17 -10.16 13.27
C TRP A 63 -8.63 -10.14 13.27
N ARG A 64 -8.00 -9.00 13.05
CA ARG A 64 -6.53 -8.89 12.93
C ARG A 64 -5.90 -8.09 14.07
N SER A 65 -6.68 -7.62 15.05
CA SER A 65 -6.20 -6.82 16.19
C SER A 65 -5.08 -7.50 16.99
N GLU A 66 -5.15 -8.81 17.14
CA GLU A 66 -4.11 -9.60 17.81
C GLU A 66 -2.80 -9.69 17.02
N LEU A 67 -2.83 -9.38 15.71
CA LEU A 67 -1.68 -9.44 14.80
C LEU A 67 -0.88 -8.13 14.76
N GLY A 68 -1.02 -7.28 15.78
CA GLY A 68 -0.19 -6.09 15.98
C GLY A 68 -0.90 -4.76 15.74
N LYS A 69 -0.10 -3.72 15.48
CA LYS A 69 -0.59 -2.34 15.43
C LYS A 69 -1.31 -2.06 14.10
N PRO A 70 -2.44 -1.33 14.12
CA PRO A 70 -3.18 -1.06 12.91
C PRO A 70 -2.41 -0.19 11.91
N TYR A 71 -2.62 -0.47 10.62
CA TYR A 71 -2.17 0.36 9.51
C TYR A 71 -3.27 0.51 8.47
N LEU A 72 -3.21 1.61 7.74
CA LEU A 72 -4.05 1.89 6.58
C LEU A 72 -3.18 2.15 5.36
N VAL A 73 -3.66 1.68 4.21
CA VAL A 73 -3.14 2.02 2.88
C VAL A 73 -4.26 2.66 2.10
N GLN A 74 -4.01 3.86 1.61
CA GLN A 74 -4.93 4.58 0.75
C GLN A 74 -4.29 4.74 -0.63
N VAL A 75 -4.97 4.25 -1.66
CA VAL A 75 -4.58 4.48 -3.04
C VAL A 75 -5.49 5.54 -3.64
N GLU A 76 -4.89 6.51 -4.31
CA GLU A 76 -5.58 7.61 -4.95
C GLU A 76 -5.14 7.70 -6.42
N ILE A 77 -6.12 7.72 -7.31
CA ILE A 77 -5.92 7.88 -8.75
C ILE A 77 -6.65 9.14 -9.18
N GLU A 78 -5.90 10.12 -9.68
CA GLU A 78 -6.43 11.31 -10.33
C GLU A 78 -6.44 11.10 -11.83
N THR A 79 -7.59 11.37 -12.45
CA THR A 79 -7.74 11.33 -13.90
C THR A 79 -7.37 12.67 -14.53
N ASN A 80 -7.08 12.68 -15.82
CA ASN A 80 -6.84 13.90 -16.60
C ASN A 80 -8.06 14.86 -16.63
N LEU A 81 -9.27 14.37 -16.36
CA LEU A 81 -10.50 15.16 -16.21
C LEU A 81 -10.68 15.75 -14.80
N GLY A 82 -9.75 15.49 -13.88
CA GLY A 82 -9.79 15.98 -12.50
C GLY A 82 -10.63 15.14 -11.53
N TYR A 83 -11.17 14.00 -11.97
CA TYR A 83 -11.82 13.06 -11.04
C TYR A 83 -10.79 12.33 -10.19
N VAL A 84 -11.04 12.27 -8.88
CA VAL A 84 -10.18 11.62 -7.90
C VAL A 84 -10.89 10.40 -7.33
N ASN A 85 -10.36 9.22 -7.59
CA ASN A 85 -10.86 7.96 -7.05
C ASN A 85 -9.96 7.52 -5.90
N LYS A 86 -10.57 7.20 -4.74
CA LYS A 86 -9.85 6.81 -3.53
C LYS A 86 -10.32 5.45 -3.05
N ALA A 87 -9.38 4.57 -2.73
CA ALA A 87 -9.66 3.29 -2.10
C ALA A 87 -8.78 3.16 -0.85
N THR A 88 -9.41 2.86 0.29
CA THR A 88 -8.70 2.65 1.56
C THR A 88 -8.85 1.20 1.98
N GLN A 89 -7.71 0.59 2.32
CA GLN A 89 -7.61 -0.73 2.91
C GLN A 89 -6.77 -0.65 4.18
N GLY A 90 -6.83 -1.69 5.00
CA GLY A 90 -6.03 -1.73 6.22
C GLY A 90 -5.77 -3.13 6.71
N GLY A 91 -5.04 -3.16 7.81
CA GLY A 91 -4.72 -4.39 8.53
C GLY A 91 -3.93 -4.08 9.78
N ASN A 92 -3.25 -5.09 10.28
CA ASN A 92 -2.42 -5.00 11.46
C ASN A 92 -1.02 -5.49 11.09
N VAL A 93 -0.01 -4.83 11.62
CA VAL A 93 1.38 -5.25 11.47
C VAL A 93 1.98 -5.44 12.86
N GLN A 94 2.45 -6.65 13.10
CA GLN A 94 3.33 -6.95 14.20
C GLN A 94 4.73 -7.06 13.61
N PRO A 95 5.63 -6.10 13.90
CA PRO A 95 7.02 -6.23 13.51
C PRO A 95 7.58 -7.56 14.00
N HIS A 96 8.40 -8.20 13.16
CA HIS A 96 9.00 -9.49 13.45
C HIS A 96 9.64 -9.50 14.85
N ASP A 97 9.20 -10.42 15.70
CA ASP A 97 9.71 -10.63 17.05
C ASP A 97 10.27 -12.05 17.14
N PRO A 98 11.59 -12.24 16.93
CA PRO A 98 12.19 -13.56 16.90
C PRO A 98 12.05 -14.34 18.21
N LEU A 99 11.70 -13.67 19.32
CA LEU A 99 11.47 -14.31 20.63
C LEU A 99 10.04 -14.87 20.75
N LYS A 100 9.08 -14.35 19.98
CA LYS A 100 7.67 -14.77 19.98
C LYS A 100 7.28 -15.59 18.77
N GLU A 101 8.09 -15.53 17.71
CA GLU A 101 7.92 -16.37 16.54
C GLU A 101 8.46 -17.76 16.85
N GLN A 102 7.53 -18.71 16.93
CA GLN A 102 7.84 -20.11 17.18
C GLN A 102 8.68 -20.65 16.02
N ARG A 103 10.01 -20.70 16.18
CA ARG A 103 10.89 -21.39 15.24
C ARG A 103 10.56 -22.88 15.35
N ARG A 104 9.89 -23.46 14.36
CA ARG A 104 9.84 -24.92 14.23
C ARG A 104 11.25 -25.41 13.95
N ALA A 105 11.97 -25.78 15.01
CA ALA A 105 13.17 -26.58 14.91
C ALA A 105 12.74 -28.03 14.72
N GLY A 106 12.75 -28.52 13.47
CA GLY A 106 12.59 -29.94 13.15
C GLY A 106 11.58 -30.21 12.06
N PHE A 107 12.09 -30.65 10.90
CA PHE A 107 11.43 -31.60 10.00
C PHE A 107 12.21 -32.92 10.12
#